data_AF-A0A5J4PMQ1-F1
#
_entry.id   AF-A0A5J4PMQ1-F1
#
_cell.length_a   1.000
_cell.length_b   1.000
_cell.length_c   1.000
_cell.angle_alpha   90.00
_cell.angle_beta   90.00
_cell.angle_gamma   90.00
#
_symmetry.space_group_name_H-M   'P 1'
#
loop_
_entity.id
_entity.type
_entity.pdbx_description
1 polymer ?
#
loop_
_entity_poly.entity_id
_entity_poly.type
_entity_poly.pdbx_seq_one_letter_code
_entity_poly.pdbx_strand_id
1 'polypeptide(L)'
;MNTKQPFYTYWNQECIITAIKKIQAQLQSDHYRGYFKNNSEIQALIANLGDYAYSAESGTMWVFNEEFGWQNSNVTNPEDVVPKSTTIPKKDGQIDSIGEETAYAAGDHVHPLNTTTAKPLANSGTGSAGSASTYARSDHVHPEISNMLLNSIGSVQGYGNVIT
;
A
#
# COMPACT_ATOMS: atom_id res chain seq x y z
N MET A 1 42.10 51.83 17.87
CA MET A 1 41.10 50.96 17.21
C MET A 1 40.95 49.71 18.06
N ASN A 2 39.81 49.57 18.76
CA ASN A 2 39.58 48.49 19.71
C ASN A 2 38.76 47.39 19.00
N THR A 3 39.42 46.36 18.50
CA THR A 3 38.77 45.24 17.81
C THR A 3 38.18 44.30 18.86
N LYS A 4 36.89 44.47 19.17
CA LYS A 4 36.11 43.44 19.88
C LYS A 4 36.03 42.22 18.98
N GLN A 5 36.94 41.27 19.17
CA GLN A 5 36.83 39.94 18.59
C GLN A 5 35.58 39.27 19.20
N PRO A 6 34.65 38.73 18.40
CA PRO A 6 33.53 37.97 18.93
C PRO A 6 34.06 36.71 19.63
N PHE A 7 33.61 36.49 20.87
CA PHE A 7 33.88 35.26 21.61
C PHE A 7 33.16 34.11 20.92
N TYR A 8 33.79 33.48 19.94
CA TYR A 8 33.38 32.17 19.49
C TYR A 8 33.68 31.20 20.63
N THR A 9 32.64 30.69 21.29
CA THR A 9 32.75 29.56 22.20
C THR A 9 33.18 28.36 21.37
N TYR A 10 34.47 28.06 21.40
CA TYR A 10 35.01 26.84 20.81
C TYR A 10 34.47 25.65 21.60
N TRP A 11 33.53 24.93 20.99
CA TRP A 11 33.07 23.66 21.51
C TRP A 11 34.24 22.68 21.44
N ASN A 12 34.86 22.42 22.57
CA ASN A 12 35.90 21.40 22.66
C ASN A 12 35.26 20.01 22.47
N GLN A 13 36.09 19.02 22.16
CA GLN A 13 35.64 17.65 21.92
C GLN A 13 34.86 17.07 23.11
N GLU A 14 35.23 17.43 24.35
CA GLU A 14 34.55 17.00 25.58
C GLU A 14 33.13 17.58 25.73
N CYS A 15 32.92 18.86 25.39
CA CYS A 15 31.63 19.52 25.41
C CYS A 15 30.69 18.95 24.34
N ILE A 16 31.24 18.61 23.16
CA ILE A 16 30.48 17.96 22.08
C ILE A 16 30.09 16.55 22.49
N ILE A 17 31.02 15.75 23.00
CA ILE A 17 30.75 14.39 23.48
C ILE A 17 29.71 14.40 24.61
N THR A 18 29.83 15.34 25.55
CA THR A 18 28.87 15.48 26.66
C THR A 18 27.48 15.89 26.17
N ALA A 19 27.39 16.81 25.22
CA ALA A 19 26.11 17.21 24.63
C ALA A 19 25.45 16.06 23.84
N ILE A 20 26.24 15.32 23.04
CA ILE A 20 25.77 14.14 22.31
C ILE A 20 25.26 13.08 23.26
N LYS A 21 25.98 12.79 24.36
CA LYS A 21 25.52 11.83 25.38
C LYS A 21 24.22 12.27 26.06
N LYS A 22 24.06 13.56 26.37
CA LYS A 22 22.81 14.11 26.94
C LYS A 22 21.65 14.00 25.96
N ILE A 23 21.90 14.32 24.69
CA ILE A 23 20.90 14.18 23.63
C ILE A 23 20.56 12.70 23.41
N GLN A 24 21.55 11.80 23.45
CA GLN A 24 21.34 10.36 23.35
C GLN A 24 20.55 9.81 24.54
N ALA A 25 20.81 10.26 25.77
CA ALA A 25 20.02 9.90 26.95
C ALA A 25 18.58 10.45 26.88
N GLN A 26 18.39 11.61 26.25
CA GLN A 26 17.06 12.21 26.07
C GLN A 26 16.28 11.60 24.88
N LEU A 27 16.98 11.04 23.90
CA LEU A 27 16.42 10.42 22.70
C LEU A 27 16.36 8.89 22.78
N GLN A 28 17.05 8.26 23.73
CA GLN A 28 16.81 6.86 24.05
C GLN A 28 15.42 6.77 24.67
N SER A 29 14.61 5.94 24.03
CA SER A 29 13.30 5.48 24.46
C SER A 29 13.41 4.67 25.77
N ASP A 30 13.91 5.28 26.84
CA ASP A 30 14.20 4.61 28.13
C ASP A 30 12.92 4.12 28.84
N HIS A 31 11.78 4.60 28.37
CA HIS A 31 10.49 4.33 28.95
C HIS A 31 9.76 3.13 28.33
N TYR A 32 10.07 2.75 27.09
CA TYR A 32 9.39 1.60 26.48
C TYR A 32 9.95 0.27 27.00
N ARG A 33 9.10 -0.54 27.63
CA ARG A 33 9.50 -1.82 28.23
C ARG A 33 9.17 -3.04 27.39
N GLY A 34 8.32 -2.92 26.36
CA GLY A 34 8.00 -4.02 25.45
C GLY A 34 6.51 -4.33 25.35
N TYR A 35 6.25 -5.44 24.66
CA TYR A 35 4.94 -6.04 24.49
C TYR A 35 4.89 -7.36 25.26
N PHE A 36 3.90 -7.54 26.13
CA PHE A 36 3.80 -8.69 27.01
C PHE A 36 2.45 -9.37 26.85
N LYS A 37 2.44 -10.69 27.00
CA LYS A 37 1.22 -11.46 26.82
C LYS A 37 0.30 -11.34 28.02
N ASN A 38 0.86 -11.33 29.24
CA ASN A 38 0.09 -11.31 30.48
C ASN A 38 0.40 -10.05 31.31
N ASN A 39 -0.62 -9.52 31.98
CA ASN A 39 -0.51 -8.36 32.86
C ASN A 39 0.47 -8.59 34.02
N SER A 40 0.56 -9.84 34.51
CA SER A 40 1.47 -10.21 35.59
C SER A 40 2.94 -10.08 35.19
N GLU A 41 3.27 -10.29 33.91
CA GLU A 41 4.64 -10.13 33.41
C GLU A 41 5.04 -8.66 33.46
N ILE A 42 4.13 -7.75 33.11
CA ILE A 42 4.33 -6.30 33.22
C ILE A 42 4.50 -5.89 34.68
N GLN A 43 3.63 -6.35 35.58
CA GLN A 43 3.69 -6.02 37.00
C GLN A 43 5.01 -6.46 37.68
N ALA A 44 5.68 -7.48 37.13
CA ALA A 44 6.97 -7.97 37.63
C ALA A 44 8.19 -7.20 37.09
N LEU A 45 8.00 -6.29 36.12
CA LEU A 45 9.11 -5.53 35.53
C LEU A 45 9.65 -4.49 36.52
N ILE A 46 10.98 -4.45 36.62
CA ILE A 46 11.68 -3.32 37.25
C ILE A 46 11.59 -2.12 36.29
N ALA A 47 11.05 -1.02 36.78
CA ALA A 47 10.75 0.17 35.99
C ALA A 47 10.97 1.46 36.78
N ASN A 48 11.05 2.57 36.06
CA ASN A 48 11.19 3.92 36.57
C ASN A 48 9.97 4.76 36.17
N LEU A 49 9.77 5.90 36.83
CA LEU A 49 8.68 6.82 36.49
C LEU A 49 8.66 7.15 35.00
N GLY A 50 7.49 7.01 34.38
CA GLY A 50 7.30 7.32 32.96
C GLY A 50 7.45 6.12 32.03
N ASP A 51 7.89 4.97 32.54
CA ASP A 51 7.95 3.74 31.75
C ASP A 51 6.56 3.26 31.34
N TYR A 52 6.45 2.64 30.17
CA TYR A 52 5.23 2.05 29.65
C TYR A 52 5.50 0.71 28.94
N ALA A 53 4.50 -0.17 28.99
CA ALA A 53 4.50 -1.48 28.35
C ALA A 53 3.12 -1.72 27.73
N TYR A 54 3.05 -2.52 26.67
CA TYR A 54 1.77 -2.91 26.07
C TYR A 54 1.38 -4.32 26.50
N SER A 55 0.11 -4.50 26.85
CA SER A 55 -0.43 -5.80 27.25
C SER A 55 -1.34 -6.37 26.17
N ALA A 56 -1.08 -7.61 25.78
CA ALA A 56 -1.98 -8.38 24.92
C ALA A 56 -3.24 -8.85 25.67
N GLU A 57 -3.12 -9.11 26.97
CA GLU A 57 -4.23 -9.60 27.80
C GLU A 57 -5.31 -8.54 28.00
N SER A 58 -4.90 -7.30 28.29
CA SER A 58 -5.84 -6.18 28.46
C SER A 58 -6.07 -5.38 27.18
N GLY A 59 -5.25 -5.54 26.15
CA GLY A 59 -5.30 -4.71 24.94
C GLY A 59 -4.95 -3.24 25.21
N THR A 60 -4.22 -2.97 26.29
CA THR A 60 -3.95 -1.61 26.75
C THR A 60 -2.49 -1.39 27.14
N MET A 61 -2.10 -0.12 27.04
CA MET A 61 -0.84 0.38 27.56
C MET A 61 -0.91 0.45 29.09
N TRP A 62 0.12 -0.09 29.72
CA TRP A 62 0.40 0.03 31.14
C TRP A 62 1.49 1.06 31.34
N VAL A 63 1.38 1.87 32.39
CA VAL A 63 2.35 2.92 32.71
C VAL A 63 2.81 2.73 34.16
N PHE A 64 4.11 2.90 34.39
CA PHE A 64 4.71 2.80 35.71
C PHE A 64 4.66 4.14 36.44
N ASN A 65 4.15 4.08 37.67
CA ASN A 65 4.14 5.18 38.61
C ASN A 65 4.92 4.78 39.88
N GLU A 66 5.70 5.68 40.45
CA GLU A 66 6.52 5.38 41.64
C GLU A 66 5.69 5.14 42.91
N GLU A 67 4.50 5.75 43.02
CA GLU A 67 3.61 5.63 44.18
C GLU A 67 2.73 4.37 44.10
N PHE A 68 2.31 3.98 42.89
CA PHE A 68 1.33 2.90 42.69
C PHE A 68 1.85 1.69 41.89
N GLY A 69 3.09 1.73 41.41
CA GLY A 69 3.66 0.71 40.54
C GLY A 69 3.05 0.73 39.13
N TRP A 70 3.01 -0.44 38.50
CA TRP A 70 2.40 -0.62 37.17
C TRP A 70 0.88 -0.49 37.23
N GLN A 71 0.33 0.46 36.47
CA GLN A 71 -1.10 0.69 36.35
C GLN A 71 -1.57 0.62 34.90
N ASN A 72 -2.77 0.07 34.69
CA ASN A 72 -3.42 0.09 33.40
C ASN A 72 -3.90 1.52 33.09
N SER A 73 -3.44 2.10 31.98
CA SER A 73 -3.83 3.47 31.59
C SER A 73 -5.21 3.54 30.93
N ASN A 74 -5.81 2.40 30.61
CA ASN A 74 -7.00 2.25 29.75
C ASN A 74 -6.82 2.83 28.33
N VAL A 75 -5.59 3.21 27.95
CA VAL A 75 -5.25 3.57 26.57
C VAL A 75 -5.05 2.28 25.81
N THR A 76 -5.84 2.07 24.76
CA THR A 76 -5.71 0.90 23.88
C THR A 76 -4.36 0.85 23.20
N ASN A 77 -3.84 -0.34 22.95
CA ASN A 77 -2.58 -0.49 22.22
C ASN A 77 -2.71 0.13 20.82
N PRO A 78 -1.62 0.68 20.25
CA PRO A 78 -1.65 1.30 18.93
C PRO A 78 -2.18 0.37 17.83
N GLU A 79 -1.88 -0.93 17.89
CA GLU A 79 -2.38 -1.90 16.91
C GLU A 79 -3.89 -2.18 17.00
N ASP A 80 -4.54 -1.86 18.12
CA ASP A 80 -5.97 -2.07 18.32
C ASP A 80 -6.82 -0.86 17.89
N VAL A 81 -6.21 0.32 17.74
CA VAL A 81 -6.90 1.56 17.33
C VAL A 81 -7.38 1.47 15.88
N VAL A 82 -6.63 0.75 15.04
CA VAL A 82 -6.98 0.55 13.62
C VAL A 82 -7.06 -0.96 13.36
N PRO A 83 -8.27 -1.53 13.19
CA PRO A 83 -8.41 -2.96 12.99
C PRO A 83 -7.83 -3.38 11.63
N LYS A 84 -7.50 -4.67 11.53
CA LYS A 84 -7.17 -5.31 10.26
C LYS A 84 -8.37 -5.28 9.33
N SER A 85 -8.20 -4.85 8.09
CA SER A 85 -9.25 -4.97 7.09
C SER A 85 -9.55 -6.44 6.82
N THR A 86 -10.85 -6.80 6.83
CA THR A 86 -11.36 -8.10 6.38
C THR A 86 -12.00 -8.00 4.99
N THR A 87 -11.93 -6.82 4.37
CA THR A 87 -12.51 -6.55 3.07
C THR A 87 -11.70 -7.22 1.98
N ILE A 88 -12.36 -7.97 1.11
CA ILE A 88 -11.75 -8.52 -0.11
C ILE A 88 -11.51 -7.34 -1.07
N PRO A 89 -10.30 -7.16 -1.63
CA PRO A 89 -10.04 -6.08 -2.59
C PRO A 89 -11.05 -6.13 -3.73
N LYS A 90 -11.62 -4.97 -4.06
CA LYS A 90 -12.55 -4.85 -5.18
C LYS A 90 -11.77 -5.03 -6.49
N LYS A 91 -12.47 -5.48 -7.54
CA LYS A 91 -11.95 -5.36 -8.91
C LYS A 91 -11.69 -3.88 -9.23
N ASP A 92 -10.82 -3.62 -10.19
CA ASP A 92 -10.49 -2.26 -10.60
C ASP A 92 -11.77 -1.48 -10.98
N GLY A 93 -11.90 -0.30 -10.39
CA GLY A 93 -13.04 0.60 -10.55
C GLY A 93 -12.95 1.47 -11.79
N GLN A 94 -13.88 2.42 -11.93
CA GLN A 94 -13.74 3.49 -12.91
C GLN A 94 -12.56 4.41 -12.54
N ILE A 95 -12.09 5.15 -13.54
CA ILE A 95 -11.09 6.21 -13.36
C ILE A 95 -11.51 7.11 -12.19
N ASP A 96 -10.53 7.45 -11.33
CA ASP A 96 -10.68 8.31 -10.14
C ASP A 96 -11.52 7.72 -8.97
N SER A 97 -11.76 6.41 -8.93
CA SER A 97 -12.35 5.76 -7.73
C SER A 97 -11.28 5.51 -6.66
N ILE A 98 -11.39 6.17 -5.51
CA ILE A 98 -10.58 5.89 -4.32
C ILE A 98 -11.28 4.91 -3.38
N GLY A 99 -10.50 4.22 -2.54
CA GLY A 99 -11.04 3.40 -1.45
C GLY A 99 -11.39 4.26 -0.24
N GLU A 100 -12.46 3.90 0.49
CA GLU A 100 -12.93 4.58 1.70
C GLU A 100 -12.58 3.81 2.99
N GLU A 101 -11.82 2.72 2.88
CA GLU A 101 -11.47 1.86 4.03
C GLU A 101 -10.49 2.56 4.96
N THR A 102 -10.84 2.65 6.24
CA THR A 102 -10.00 3.25 7.29
C THR A 102 -9.17 2.20 8.04
N ALA A 103 -9.47 0.92 7.85
CA ALA A 103 -8.73 -0.22 8.37
C ALA A 103 -7.43 -0.46 7.56
N TYR A 104 -6.39 -1.01 8.19
CA TYR A 104 -5.16 -1.30 7.46
C TYR A 104 -5.31 -2.50 6.53
N ALA A 105 -4.73 -2.42 5.33
CA ALA A 105 -4.69 -3.53 4.38
C ALA A 105 -3.62 -4.55 4.80
N ALA A 106 -3.97 -5.84 4.77
CA ALA A 106 -3.00 -6.90 4.99
C ALA A 106 -1.99 -6.96 3.85
N GLY A 107 -0.72 -7.27 4.13
CA GLY A 107 0.33 -7.35 3.10
C GLY A 107 0.15 -8.50 2.09
N ASP A 108 -0.71 -9.48 2.41
CA ASP A 108 -1.05 -10.64 1.59
C ASP A 108 -2.33 -10.43 0.74
N HIS A 109 -2.77 -9.18 0.55
CA HIS A 109 -3.94 -8.90 -0.28
C HIS A 109 -3.69 -9.23 -1.77
N VAL A 110 -4.72 -9.78 -2.43
CA VAL A 110 -4.70 -10.07 -3.86
C VAL A 110 -5.80 -9.28 -4.58
N HIS A 111 -5.44 -8.65 -5.70
CA HIS A 111 -6.41 -7.99 -6.56
C HIS A 111 -7.15 -9.03 -7.42
N PRO A 112 -8.49 -8.99 -7.50
CA PRO A 112 -9.23 -9.81 -8.44
C PRO A 112 -8.80 -9.51 -9.87
N LEU A 113 -8.47 -10.56 -10.65
CA LEU A 113 -8.11 -10.40 -12.05
C LEU A 113 -9.30 -9.86 -12.85
N ASN A 114 -9.18 -8.65 -13.38
CA ASN A 114 -10.26 -7.98 -14.12
C ASN A 114 -10.22 -8.25 -15.63
N THR A 115 -10.03 -9.51 -16.04
CA THR A 115 -10.04 -9.92 -17.46
C THR A 115 -11.28 -10.74 -17.80
N THR A 116 -11.75 -10.65 -19.04
CA THR A 116 -12.89 -11.45 -19.52
C THR A 116 -12.45 -12.79 -20.10
N THR A 117 -13.24 -13.85 -19.88
CA THR A 117 -13.12 -15.14 -20.57
C THR A 117 -14.01 -15.22 -21.82
N ALA A 118 -14.79 -14.18 -22.10
CA ALA A 118 -15.66 -14.14 -23.27
C ALA A 118 -14.85 -14.16 -24.57
N LYS A 119 -15.30 -14.96 -25.53
CA LYS A 119 -14.71 -14.98 -26.88
C LYS A 119 -15.08 -13.69 -27.62
N PRO A 120 -14.18 -13.16 -28.46
CA PRO A 120 -14.50 -12.02 -29.30
C PRO A 120 -15.62 -12.35 -30.29
N LEU A 121 -16.41 -11.34 -30.62
CA LEU A 121 -17.47 -11.44 -31.63
C LEU A 121 -16.84 -11.71 -33.01
N ALA A 122 -17.58 -12.46 -33.84
CA ALA A 122 -17.20 -12.64 -35.24
C ALA A 122 -17.16 -11.29 -35.97
N ASN A 123 -16.27 -11.18 -36.96
CA ASN A 123 -16.10 -9.95 -37.73
C ASN A 123 -17.42 -9.54 -38.40
N SER A 124 -17.97 -8.38 -38.03
CA SER A 124 -19.10 -7.75 -38.72
C SER A 124 -18.56 -6.70 -39.68
N GLY A 125 -19.06 -6.67 -40.93
CA GLY A 125 -18.56 -5.80 -42.00
C GLY A 125 -18.66 -4.28 -41.75
N THR A 126 -19.23 -3.88 -40.61
CA THR A 126 -19.18 -2.52 -40.08
C THR A 126 -18.48 -2.56 -38.71
N GLY A 127 -17.31 -1.95 -38.61
CA GLY A 127 -16.58 -1.85 -37.34
C GLY A 127 -17.35 -0.97 -36.36
N SER A 128 -17.80 -1.55 -35.24
CA SER A 128 -18.40 -0.81 -34.14
C SER A 128 -17.47 -0.89 -32.92
N ALA A 129 -17.25 0.24 -32.25
CA ALA A 129 -16.47 0.27 -31.02
C ALA A 129 -17.27 -0.43 -29.90
N GLY A 130 -16.73 -1.50 -29.35
CA GLY A 130 -17.30 -2.15 -28.16
C GLY A 130 -17.01 -1.34 -26.90
N SER A 131 -17.94 -1.34 -25.94
CA SER A 131 -17.69 -0.90 -24.58
C SER A 131 -17.47 -2.12 -23.68
N ALA A 132 -16.39 -2.13 -22.90
CA ALA A 132 -16.06 -3.23 -21.99
C ALA A 132 -15.72 -2.69 -20.59
N SER A 133 -16.16 -3.40 -19.56
CA SER A 133 -15.85 -3.12 -18.15
C SER A 133 -14.72 -3.99 -17.58
N THR A 134 -14.07 -4.77 -18.45
CA THR A 134 -12.99 -5.71 -18.15
C THR A 134 -11.85 -5.51 -19.16
N TYR A 135 -10.62 -5.77 -18.76
CA TYR A 135 -9.46 -5.73 -19.66
C TYR A 135 -9.51 -6.85 -20.71
N ALA A 136 -9.05 -6.51 -21.92
CA ALA A 136 -8.82 -7.49 -22.98
C ALA A 136 -7.59 -8.35 -22.64
N ARG A 137 -7.63 -9.63 -23.02
CA ARG A 137 -6.51 -10.55 -22.82
C ARG A 137 -5.52 -10.43 -23.98
N SER A 138 -4.23 -10.65 -23.70
CA SER A 138 -3.18 -10.66 -24.72
C SER A 138 -3.28 -11.83 -25.71
N ASP A 139 -4.01 -12.89 -25.38
CA ASP A 139 -4.18 -14.10 -26.21
C ASP A 139 -5.41 -14.03 -27.15
N HIS A 140 -5.80 -12.81 -27.55
CA HIS A 140 -6.96 -12.58 -28.40
C HIS A 140 -6.72 -13.01 -29.87
N VAL A 141 -7.64 -13.79 -30.43
CA VAL A 141 -7.60 -14.27 -31.83
C VAL A 141 -8.90 -13.88 -32.56
N HIS A 142 -8.77 -13.38 -33.79
CA HIS A 142 -9.92 -13.20 -34.67
C HIS A 142 -10.22 -14.50 -35.43
N PRO A 143 -11.45 -15.02 -35.37
CA PRO A 143 -11.84 -16.12 -36.24
C PRO A 143 -11.84 -15.64 -37.71
N GLU A 144 -10.96 -16.21 -38.53
CA GLU A 144 -10.93 -16.02 -39.97
C GLU A 144 -12.22 -16.57 -40.58
N ILE A 145 -13.06 -15.71 -41.15
CA ILE A 145 -14.10 -16.16 -42.07
C ILE A 145 -13.42 -16.31 -43.44
N SER A 146 -12.96 -17.53 -43.76
CA SER A 146 -12.49 -17.84 -45.11
C SER A 146 -13.69 -17.83 -46.06
N ASN A 147 -13.94 -16.69 -46.71
CA ASN A 147 -14.89 -16.63 -47.81
C ASN A 147 -14.18 -17.02 -49.11
N MET A 148 -13.87 -18.31 -49.25
CA MET A 148 -13.11 -18.85 -50.39
C MET A 148 -13.95 -18.97 -51.69
N LEU A 149 -14.82 -18.01 -52.00
CA LEU A 149 -15.69 -18.10 -53.19
C LEU A 149 -16.25 -16.75 -53.66
N LEU A 150 -15.41 -15.81 -54.12
CA LEU A 150 -15.83 -14.87 -55.18
C LEU A 150 -14.66 -14.18 -55.91
N ASN A 151 -13.86 -14.94 -56.63
CA ASN A 151 -12.90 -14.38 -57.58
C ASN A 151 -13.22 -14.92 -58.99
N SER A 152 -14.49 -14.89 -59.40
CA SER A 152 -14.81 -15.00 -60.82
C SER A 152 -14.62 -13.62 -61.43
N ILE A 153 -13.42 -13.39 -61.98
CA ILE A 153 -13.12 -12.21 -62.78
C ILE A 153 -14.05 -12.29 -64.00
N GLY A 154 -15.04 -11.40 -64.05
CA GLY A 154 -16.00 -11.33 -65.13
C GLY A 154 -15.29 -11.26 -66.48
N SER A 155 -15.66 -12.19 -67.36
CA SER A 155 -15.37 -12.22 -68.79
C SER A 155 -15.26 -10.81 -69.39
N VAL A 156 -14.05 -10.35 -69.69
CA VAL A 156 -13.81 -9.25 -70.64
C VAL A 156 -14.10 -9.81 -72.03
N GLN A 157 -15.30 -9.55 -72.57
CA GLN A 157 -15.57 -9.76 -73.99
C GLN A 157 -14.94 -8.61 -74.78
N GLY A 158 -13.75 -8.85 -75.32
CA GLY A 158 -13.15 -7.97 -76.32
C GLY A 158 -13.91 -8.09 -77.64
N TYR A 159 -14.63 -7.04 -78.04
CA TYR A 159 -15.10 -6.91 -79.41
C TYR A 159 -13.97 -6.33 -80.27
N GLY A 160 -13.21 -7.21 -80.92
CA GLY A 160 -12.26 -6.81 -81.96
C GLY A 160 -13.02 -6.47 -83.24
N ASN A 161 -12.92 -5.22 -83.70
CA ASN A 161 -13.40 -4.81 -85.02
C ASN A 161 -12.28 -5.11 -86.03
N VAL A 162 -12.47 -6.09 -86.91
CA VAL A 162 -11.61 -6.32 -88.09
C VAL A 162 -12.19 -5.49 -89.23
N ILE A 163 -11.44 -4.49 -89.70
CA ILE A 163 -11.68 -3.85 -90.99
C ILE A 163 -10.66 -4.44 -91.96
N THR A 164 -11.12 -5.35 -92.82
CA THR A 164 -10.49 -5.68 -94.11
C THR A 164 -10.96 -4.72 -95.18
#